data_AF-A0A318VXB5-F1
#
_entry.id   AF-A0A318VXB5-F1
#
_cell.length_a   1.000
_cell.length_b   1.000
_cell.length_c   1.000
_cell.angle_alpha   90.00
_cell.angle_beta   90.00
_cell.angle_gamma   90.00
#
_symmetry.space_group_name_H-M   'P 1'
#
loop_
_entity.id
_entity.type
_entity.pdbx_description
1 polymer ?
#
loop_
_entity_poly.entity_id
_entity_poly.type
_entity_poly.pdbx_seq_one_letter_code
_entity_poly.pdbx_strand_id
1 'polypeptide(L)'
;MNSNIADATAETARIPESDRIRATDDAVRHILAQMESDPEAVGFRVEVKRTGCSGWMYSVDLVREPRPDDLVFRVDERLDVHVDPKSFEFIRGTEIDFQAEGLTRQIVFHNPNVTAECGCGESFSVDTAAS
;
A
#
# COMPACT_ATOMS: atom_id res chain seq x y z
N MET A 1 -17.52 -8.01 -18.46
CA MET A 1 -17.00 -6.68 -18.83
C MET A 1 -16.31 -6.10 -17.62
N ASN A 2 -14.98 -6.20 -17.54
CA ASN A 2 -14.18 -5.52 -16.51
C ASN A 2 -12.98 -4.85 -17.19
N SER A 3 -13.23 -4.00 -18.18
CA SER A 3 -12.18 -3.35 -18.97
C SER A 3 -11.27 -2.43 -18.13
N ASN A 4 -11.70 -2.04 -16.94
CA ASN A 4 -11.00 -1.02 -16.14
C ASN A 4 -9.78 -1.57 -15.38
N ILE A 5 -9.77 -2.85 -14.96
CA ILE A 5 -8.61 -3.41 -14.25
C ILE A 5 -7.46 -3.70 -15.23
N ALA A 6 -7.77 -4.14 -16.45
CA ALA A 6 -6.76 -4.43 -17.47
C ALA A 6 -5.94 -3.19 -17.84
N ASP A 7 -6.58 -2.02 -17.93
CA ASP A 7 -5.90 -0.73 -18.16
C ASP A 7 -5.08 -0.28 -16.93
N ALA A 8 -5.61 -0.43 -15.72
CA ALA A 8 -4.90 -0.08 -14.49
C ALA A 8 -3.63 -0.92 -14.26
N THR A 9 -3.66 -2.22 -14.61
CA THR A 9 -2.47 -3.10 -14.58
C THR A 9 -1.48 -2.77 -15.71
N ALA A 10 -1.95 -2.26 -16.85
CA ALA A 10 -1.07 -1.84 -17.94
C ALA A 10 -0.29 -0.55 -17.62
N GLU A 11 -0.85 0.32 -16.77
CA GLU A 11 -0.16 1.51 -16.28
C GLU A 11 0.95 1.15 -15.29
N THR A 12 0.70 0.23 -14.35
CA THR A 12 1.74 -0.25 -13.42
C THR A 12 2.85 -1.06 -14.09
N ALA A 13 2.61 -1.63 -15.28
CA ALA A 13 3.65 -2.30 -16.07
C ALA A 13 4.81 -1.36 -16.45
N ARG A 14 4.58 -0.05 -16.55
CA ARG A 14 5.61 0.95 -16.88
C ARG A 14 6.40 1.45 -15.67
N ILE A 15 5.94 1.13 -14.46
CA ILE A 15 6.60 1.52 -13.21
C ILE A 15 7.86 0.64 -13.03
N PRO A 16 9.04 1.24 -12.80
CA PRO A 16 10.28 0.52 -12.51
C PRO A 16 10.10 -0.46 -11.34
N GLU A 17 10.75 -1.63 -11.40
CA GLU A 17 10.62 -2.63 -10.32
C GLU A 17 11.03 -2.11 -8.95
N SER A 18 12.00 -1.19 -8.90
CA SER A 18 12.43 -0.50 -7.66
C SER A 18 11.33 0.32 -7.01
N ASP A 19 10.35 0.78 -7.80
CA ASP A 19 9.32 1.72 -7.37
C ASP A 19 7.98 1.02 -7.12
N ARG A 20 7.89 -0.27 -7.43
CA ARG A 20 6.68 -1.07 -7.23
C ARG A 20 6.42 -1.35 -5.76
N ILE A 21 5.15 -1.39 -5.42
CA ILE A 21 4.69 -1.88 -4.12
C ILE A 21 4.85 -3.39 -4.08
N ARG A 22 5.41 -3.89 -2.98
CA ARG A 22 5.62 -5.32 -2.71
C ARG A 22 5.06 -5.65 -1.34
N ALA A 23 4.89 -6.95 -1.06
CA ALA A 23 4.49 -7.43 0.25
C ALA A 23 5.31 -8.66 0.62
N THR A 24 5.65 -8.80 1.90
CA THR A 24 6.24 -10.04 2.43
C THR A 24 5.19 -11.15 2.49
N ASP A 25 5.63 -12.40 2.54
CA ASP A 25 4.72 -13.54 2.67
C ASP A 25 3.85 -13.44 3.93
N ASP A 26 4.38 -12.86 5.01
CA ASP A 26 3.64 -12.67 6.27
C ASP A 26 2.52 -11.64 6.10
N ALA A 27 2.80 -10.52 5.41
CA ALA A 27 1.77 -9.54 5.06
C ALA A 27 0.71 -10.12 4.13
N VAL A 28 1.11 -10.83 3.07
CA VAL A 28 0.18 -11.48 2.14
C VAL A 28 -0.75 -12.43 2.90
N ARG A 29 -0.20 -13.31 3.74
CA ARG A 29 -1.00 -14.25 4.55
C ARG A 29 -1.96 -13.52 5.49
N HIS A 30 -1.51 -12.45 6.13
CA HIS A 30 -2.37 -11.66 7.03
C HIS A 30 -3.53 -10.99 6.29
N ILE A 31 -3.25 -10.32 5.17
CA ILE A 31 -4.25 -9.59 4.40
C ILE A 31 -5.27 -10.54 3.77
N LEU A 32 -4.81 -11.67 3.21
CA LEU A 32 -5.72 -12.69 2.68
C LEU A 32 -6.66 -13.24 3.74
N ALA A 33 -6.19 -13.46 4.97
CA ALA A 33 -7.04 -13.91 6.08
C ALA A 33 -8.10 -12.85 6.47
N GLN A 34 -7.76 -11.55 6.38
CA GLN A 34 -8.74 -10.47 6.56
C GLN A 34 -9.78 -10.46 5.43
N MET A 35 -9.35 -10.62 4.18
CA MET A 35 -10.25 -10.71 3.03
C MET A 35 -11.18 -11.93 3.11
N GLU A 36 -10.70 -13.08 3.58
CA GLU A 36 -11.55 -14.27 3.78
C GLU A 36 -12.68 -14.05 4.80
N SER A 37 -12.54 -13.04 5.66
CA SER A 37 -13.58 -12.65 6.63
C SER A 37 -14.58 -11.62 6.06
N ASP A 38 -14.33 -11.07 4.87
CA ASP A 38 -15.20 -10.13 4.16
C ASP A 38 -15.43 -10.62 2.71
N PRO A 39 -16.55 -11.32 2.42
CA PRO A 39 -16.82 -11.88 1.10
C PRO A 39 -16.89 -10.87 -0.04
N GLU A 40 -17.06 -9.58 0.27
CA GLU A 40 -17.07 -8.50 -0.73
C GLU A 40 -15.66 -7.98 -1.04
N ALA A 41 -14.65 -8.35 -0.25
CA ALA A 41 -13.29 -7.89 -0.43
C ALA A 41 -12.63 -8.55 -1.66
N VAL A 42 -12.16 -7.71 -2.58
CA VAL A 42 -11.48 -8.08 -3.82
C VAL A 42 -10.01 -7.64 -3.85
N GLY A 43 -9.56 -6.89 -2.86
CA GLY A 43 -8.16 -6.47 -2.74
C GLY A 43 -7.89 -5.66 -1.47
N PHE A 44 -6.70 -5.05 -1.42
CA PHE A 44 -6.25 -4.23 -0.30
C PHE A 44 -5.85 -2.85 -0.80
N ARG A 45 -6.23 -1.77 -0.13
CA ARG A 45 -5.86 -0.41 -0.51
C ARG A 45 -4.91 0.19 0.51
N VAL A 46 -3.88 0.88 0.01
CA VAL A 46 -2.99 1.72 0.81
C VAL A 46 -3.13 3.16 0.33
N GLU A 47 -3.43 4.05 1.27
CA GLU A 47 -3.50 5.50 1.06
C GLU A 47 -2.54 6.21 2.03
N VAL A 48 -2.10 7.42 1.67
CA VAL A 48 -1.35 8.31 2.56
C VAL A 48 -2.20 9.52 2.90
N LYS A 49 -2.38 9.76 4.19
CA LYS A 49 -3.17 10.88 4.72
C LYS A 49 -2.27 11.85 5.46
N ARG A 50 -2.53 13.15 5.28
CA ARG A 50 -1.83 14.18 6.05
C ARG A 50 -2.25 14.11 7.51
N THR A 51 -1.27 14.12 8.41
CA THR A 51 -1.47 14.16 9.86
C THR A 51 -0.59 15.23 10.50
N GLY A 52 -1.12 15.94 11.51
CA GLY A 52 -0.44 17.07 12.13
C GLY A 52 -0.10 18.21 11.15
N CYS A 53 0.92 19.01 11.48
CA CYS A 53 1.32 20.16 10.67
C CYS A 53 2.01 19.77 9.36
N SER A 54 2.84 18.71 9.38
CA SER A 54 3.72 18.35 8.26
C SER A 54 3.89 16.84 8.05
N GLY A 55 3.19 16.01 8.82
CA GLY A 55 3.37 14.56 8.80
C GLY A 55 2.41 13.85 7.85
N TRP A 56 2.74 12.59 7.57
CA TRP A 56 1.95 11.66 6.79
C TRP A 56 1.71 10.38 7.59
N MET A 57 0.60 9.71 7.30
CA MET A 57 0.22 8.45 7.93
C MET A 57 -0.37 7.52 6.87
N TYR A 58 -0.04 6.24 6.96
CA TYR A 58 -0.65 5.21 6.13
C TYR A 58 -2.07 4.93 6.59
N SER A 59 -2.99 4.79 5.65
CA SER A 59 -4.34 4.30 5.86
C SER A 59 -4.52 3.05 5.01
N VAL A 60 -5.10 2.02 5.59
CA VAL A 60 -5.35 0.75 4.89
C VAL A 60 -6.81 0.35 4.99
N ASP A 61 -7.34 -0.19 3.91
CA ASP A 61 -8.73 -0.62 3.82
C ASP A 61 -8.84 -1.83 2.88
N LEU A 62 -9.85 -2.68 3.10
CA LEU A 62 -10.22 -3.72 2.14
C LEU A 62 -10.96 -3.07 0.96
N VAL A 63 -10.58 -3.44 -0.26
CA VAL A 63 -11.24 -2.97 -1.47
C VAL A 63 -12.44 -3.86 -1.74
N ARG A 64 -13.64 -3.30 -1.72
CA ARG A 64 -14.86 -3.95 -2.23
C ARG A 64 -15.18 -3.53 -3.65
N GLU A 65 -14.94 -2.25 -3.93
CA GLU A 65 -15.12 -1.63 -5.24
C GLU A 65 -13.80 -1.00 -5.70
N PRO A 66 -13.14 -1.58 -6.72
CA PRO A 66 -11.96 -0.99 -7.33
C PRO A 66 -12.27 0.38 -7.91
N ARG A 67 -11.38 1.36 -7.70
CA ARG A 67 -11.48 2.67 -8.35
C ARG A 67 -10.74 2.63 -9.69
N PRO A 68 -11.26 3.29 -10.73
CA PRO A 68 -10.66 3.25 -12.06
C PRO A 68 -9.29 3.92 -12.12
N ASP A 69 -9.02 4.87 -11.22
CA ASP A 69 -7.78 5.65 -11.21
C ASP A 69 -6.71 5.04 -10.28
N ASP A 70 -7.00 3.92 -9.60
CA ASP A 70 -6.02 3.27 -8.73
C ASP A 70 -4.91 2.62 -9.56
N LEU A 71 -3.67 2.79 -9.11
CA LEU A 71 -2.57 1.93 -9.52
C LEU A 71 -2.74 0.57 -8.83
N VAL A 72 -2.75 -0.50 -9.63
CA VAL A 72 -2.94 -1.87 -9.13
C VAL A 72 -1.64 -2.65 -9.23
N PHE A 73 -1.13 -3.08 -8.07
CA PHE A 73 0.06 -3.90 -7.92
C PHE A 73 -0.33 -5.31 -7.52
N ARG A 74 -0.10 -6.27 -8.42
CA ARG A 74 -0.23 -7.71 -8.12
C ARG A 74 0.98 -8.13 -7.27
N VAL A 75 0.80 -8.26 -5.97
CA VAL A 75 1.88 -8.62 -5.03
C VAL A 75 1.93 -10.12 -4.73
N ASP A 76 0.81 -10.82 -4.93
CA ASP A 76 0.68 -12.28 -4.86
C ASP A 76 -0.42 -12.74 -5.83
N GLU A 77 -0.44 -14.01 -6.23
CA GLU A 77 -1.48 -14.57 -7.14
C GLU A 77 -2.92 -14.26 -6.69
N ARG A 78 -3.17 -14.15 -5.37
CA ARG A 78 -4.48 -13.89 -4.78
C ARG A 78 -4.65 -12.48 -4.22
N LEU A 79 -3.63 -11.63 -4.27
CA LEU A 79 -3.65 -10.31 -3.66
C LEU A 79 -3.24 -9.20 -4.62
N ASP A 80 -4.21 -8.31 -4.89
CA ASP A 80 -4.00 -7.03 -5.55
C ASP A 80 -3.97 -5.91 -4.50
N VAL A 81 -2.91 -5.08 -4.56
CA VAL A 81 -2.76 -3.86 -3.77
C VAL A 81 -3.09 -2.65 -4.63
N HIS A 82 -4.07 -1.87 -4.19
CA HIS A 82 -4.55 -0.66 -4.81
C HIS A 82 -3.93 0.56 -4.13
N VAL A 83 -3.43 1.50 -4.92
CA VAL A 83 -2.88 2.76 -4.43
C VAL A 83 -3.36 3.89 -5.32
N ASP A 84 -3.93 4.94 -4.75
CA ASP A 84 -4.27 6.10 -5.57
C ASP A 84 -2.98 6.83 -6.03
N PRO A 85 -2.98 7.46 -7.21
CA PRO A 85 -1.76 8.04 -7.78
C PRO A 85 -1.10 9.09 -6.89
N LYS A 86 -1.86 9.83 -6.07
CA LYS A 86 -1.30 10.83 -5.15
C LYS A 86 -0.55 10.15 -4.03
N SER A 87 -1.16 9.15 -3.39
CA SER A 87 -0.50 8.36 -2.34
C SER A 87 0.76 7.66 -2.87
N PHE A 88 0.72 7.16 -4.10
CA PHE A 88 1.85 6.47 -4.72
C PHE A 88 3.12 7.33 -4.75
N GLU A 89 3.01 8.66 -4.94
CA GLU A 89 4.17 9.55 -4.95
C GLU A 89 4.98 9.54 -3.65
N PHE A 90 4.34 9.20 -2.53
CA PHE A 90 4.94 9.15 -1.20
C PHE A 90 5.49 7.77 -0.85
N ILE A 91 5.03 6.71 -1.53
CA ILE A 91 5.24 5.31 -1.10
C ILE A 91 5.88 4.44 -2.17
N ARG A 92 6.46 5.03 -3.21
CA ARG A 92 7.18 4.29 -4.26
C ARG A 92 8.23 3.35 -3.66
N GLY A 93 8.24 2.10 -4.12
CA GLY A 93 9.19 1.08 -3.66
C GLY A 93 8.93 0.53 -2.27
N THR A 94 7.82 0.92 -1.63
CA THR A 94 7.44 0.42 -0.30
C THR A 94 7.20 -1.09 -0.32
N GLU A 95 7.77 -1.77 0.67
CA GLU A 95 7.44 -3.15 1.00
C GLU A 95 6.51 -3.17 2.22
N ILE A 96 5.37 -3.86 2.08
CA ILE A 96 4.38 -4.07 3.15
C ILE A 96 4.77 -5.35 3.89
N ASP A 97 4.94 -5.24 5.20
CA ASP A 97 5.26 -6.36 6.08
C ASP A 97 4.20 -6.52 7.19
N PHE A 98 4.17 -7.67 7.83
CA PHE A 98 3.35 -7.92 9.01
C PHE A 98 4.19 -8.51 10.11
N GLN A 99 4.38 -7.73 11.18
CA GLN A 99 5.25 -8.11 12.28
C GLN A 99 4.43 -8.45 13.52
N ALA A 100 4.79 -9.57 14.15
CA ALA A 100 4.22 -10.03 15.40
C ALA A 100 5.33 -10.09 16.47
N GLU A 101 5.49 -9.00 17.22
CA GLU A 101 6.48 -8.90 18.29
C GLU A 101 5.78 -8.90 19.65
N GLY A 102 5.91 -10.02 20.38
CA GLY A 102 5.28 -10.22 21.68
C GLY A 102 3.75 -10.18 21.59
N LEU A 103 3.15 -9.14 22.19
CA LEU A 103 1.69 -8.90 22.15
C LEU A 103 1.27 -7.95 21.01
N THR A 104 2.23 -7.31 20.35
CA THR A 104 1.98 -6.36 19.28
C THR A 104 1.92 -7.08 17.95
N ARG A 105 0.89 -6.78 17.15
CA ARG A 105 0.73 -7.27 15.79
C ARG A 105 0.32 -6.11 14.92
N GLN A 106 1.12 -5.80 13.91
CA GLN A 106 0.89 -4.63 13.09
C GLN A 106 1.42 -4.82 11.67
N ILE A 107 0.77 -4.14 10.74
CA ILE A 107 1.32 -3.94 9.40
C ILE A 107 2.42 -2.89 9.50
N VAL A 108 3.58 -3.19 8.94
CA VAL A 108 4.75 -2.32 8.90
C VAL A 108 5.02 -1.95 7.44
N PHE A 109 5.39 -0.70 7.19
CA PHE A 109 5.69 -0.21 5.85
C PHE A 109 7.17 0.17 5.76
N HIS A 110 7.94 -0.62 5.01
CA HIS A 110 9.33 -0.32 4.70
C HIS A 110 9.39 0.61 3.48
N ASN A 111 9.18 1.91 3.72
CA ASN A 111 9.15 2.92 2.68
C ASN A 111 10.52 3.60 2.51
N PRO A 112 11.21 3.40 1.36
CA PRO A 112 12.55 3.96 1.13
C PRO A 112 12.57 5.49 1.00
N ASN A 113 11.41 6.14 0.84
CA ASN A 113 11.28 7.59 0.69
C ASN A 113 11.15 8.33 2.04
N VAL A 114 11.02 7.59 3.15
CA VAL A 114 10.88 8.18 4.49
C VAL A 114 12.22 8.77 4.94
N THR A 115 12.22 10.06 5.26
CA THR A 115 13.41 10.80 5.71
C THR A 115 13.43 11.03 7.20
N ALA A 116 12.27 10.96 7.86
CA ALA A 116 12.15 11.00 9.31
C ALA A 116 10.86 10.31 9.78
N GLU A 117 10.96 9.48 10.80
CA GLU A 117 9.83 8.93 11.54
C GLU A 117 9.70 9.70 12.87
N CYS A 118 8.50 10.14 13.22
CA CYS A 118 8.30 10.76 14.53
C CYS A 118 8.56 9.69 15.61
N GLY A 119 9.27 10.02 16.70
CA GLY A 119 9.73 9.05 17.71
C GLY A 119 8.64 8.26 18.45
N CYS A 120 7.36 8.46 18.15
CA CYS A 120 6.22 7.65 18.59
C CYS A 120 5.71 6.65 17.54
N GLY A 121 6.20 6.68 16.30
CA GLY A 121 5.81 5.77 15.21
C GLY A 121 4.46 6.08 14.54
N GLU A 122 3.75 7.12 14.97
CA GLU A 122 2.39 7.43 14.49
C GLU A 122 2.38 8.19 13.14
N SER A 123 3.52 8.72 12.70
CA SER A 123 3.63 9.48 11.45
C SER A 123 5.05 9.50 10.89
N PHE A 124 5.15 9.72 9.58
CA PHE A 124 6.40 9.81 8.83
C PHE A 124 6.47 11.09 7.99
N SER A 125 7.69 11.47 7.59
CA SER A 125 7.99 12.53 6.63
C SER A 125 8.69 11.93 5.42
N VAL A 126 8.38 12.41 4.22
CA VAL A 126 9.08 12.05 2.99
C VAL A 126 9.67 13.29 2.35
N ASP A 127 10.80 13.13 1.68
CA ASP A 127 11.36 14.17 0.82
C ASP A 127 10.95 13.87 -0.62
N THR A 128 9.79 14.40 -1.03
CA THR A 128 9.35 14.29 -2.42
C THR A 128 10.09 15.35 -3.24
N ALA A 129 11.38 15.13 -3.49
CA ALA A 129 12.14 15.92 -4.45
C ALA A 129 11.75 15.51 -5.89
N ALA A 130 10.53 15.89 -6.30
CA ALA A 130 10.19 16.03 -7.71
C ALA A 130 10.52 17.49 -8.09
N SER A 131 11.68 17.69 -8.73
CA SER A 131 12.00 18.92 -9.49
C SER A 131 11.93 18.61 -10.98
#